data_AF-A0A6V7QAV9-F1
#
_entry.id   AF-A0A6V7QAV9-F1
#
_cell.length_a   1.000
_cell.length_b   1.000
_cell.length_c   1.000
_cell.angle_alpha   90.00
_cell.angle_beta   90.00
_cell.angle_gamma   90.00
#
_symmetry.space_group_name_H-M   'P 1'
#
loop_
_entity.id
_entity.type
_entity.pdbx_description
1 polymer ?
#
loop_
_entity_poly.entity_id
_entity_poly.type
_entity_poly.pdbx_seq_one_letter_code
_entity_poly.pdbx_strand_id
1 'polypeptide(L)'
;MSSGSTLTTSTASAAAADPALGRTLLIHIVENGHSFEFECDGATVVEAIQRSIECLCSVPAGDQLLLCRNVSLDSQQTLAYYKLPAMIGRSSSSINVPNPALPSPPLPDDSHAFDNGKDPALKALVSYERQFRYHFQLANSVYNSAQVKFEICKRLLREQQVQERALDTARSNLDHTFRKMQQRYIDFVRCFSQQYHRHSEILANFERDVEKLRLIKLHPSLQSDGRKCLMDLVKEGDVRKWADVCLISHQQFEVKVSKLKSNFGN
;
A
#
# COMPACT_ATOMS: atom_id res chain seq x y z
N MET A 1 1.70 2.35 59.21
CA MET A 1 1.18 3.74 59.24
C MET A 1 2.07 4.53 58.29
N SER A 2 1.63 4.66 57.04
CA SER A 2 1.01 5.89 56.48
C SER A 2 2.10 6.84 55.96
N SER A 3 2.32 6.86 54.64
CA SER A 3 1.85 7.91 53.70
C SER A 3 2.76 9.14 53.75
N GLY A 4 3.17 9.80 52.67
CA GLY A 4 2.85 9.68 51.25
C GLY A 4 3.64 10.77 50.51
N SER A 5 3.98 10.51 49.25
CA SER A 5 4.57 11.51 48.35
C SER A 5 3.48 12.39 47.76
N THR A 6 3.65 13.71 47.83
CA THR A 6 2.75 14.69 47.21
C THR A 6 3.43 15.30 45.98
N LEU A 7 2.85 15.02 44.81
CA LEU A 7 3.08 15.67 43.53
C LEU A 7 1.79 16.40 43.16
N THR A 8 1.83 17.74 43.08
CA THR A 8 0.85 18.60 42.38
C THR A 8 1.53 19.94 42.07
N THR A 9 1.95 20.19 40.83
CA THR A 9 1.27 20.89 39.72
C THR A 9 1.21 22.42 39.83
N SER A 10 1.84 23.09 38.86
CA SER A 10 1.42 24.39 38.27
C SER A 10 2.23 24.58 36.97
N THR A 11 1.77 24.06 35.83
CA THR A 11 0.98 24.71 34.76
C THR A 11 1.50 26.06 34.24
N ALA A 12 1.93 26.00 32.98
CA ALA A 12 1.66 26.93 31.88
C ALA A 12 2.51 28.22 31.75
N SER A 13 3.37 28.20 30.73
CA SER A 13 3.34 29.24 29.70
C SER A 13 3.68 28.62 28.36
N ALA A 14 2.67 28.55 27.50
CA ALA A 14 2.76 28.12 26.11
C ALA A 14 3.37 29.22 25.22
N ALA A 15 3.63 28.82 23.98
CA ALA A 15 3.76 29.64 22.77
C ALA A 15 5.16 30.13 22.38
N ALA A 16 5.85 29.28 21.60
CA ALA A 16 6.46 29.69 20.35
C ALA A 16 6.34 28.53 19.35
N ALA A 17 5.11 28.24 18.92
CA ALA A 17 4.86 27.44 17.73
C ALA A 17 5.02 28.36 16.53
N ASP A 18 6.09 28.14 15.77
CA ASP A 18 6.39 28.84 14.53
C ASP A 18 5.24 28.61 13.52
N PRO A 19 4.60 29.66 12.97
CA PRO A 19 3.45 29.51 12.10
C PRO A 19 3.86 29.36 10.63
N ALA A 20 3.13 28.49 9.92
CA ALA A 20 2.92 28.52 8.47
C ALA A 20 4.12 28.32 7.52
N LEU A 21 4.52 27.06 7.31
CA LEU A 21 4.97 26.57 5.99
C LEU A 21 4.22 25.27 5.66
N GLY A 22 3.79 25.14 4.40
CA GLY A 22 2.69 24.31 3.92
C GLY A 22 2.66 22.86 4.42
N ARG A 23 1.58 22.54 5.13
CA ARG A 23 1.22 21.21 5.67
C ARG A 23 0.31 20.45 4.71
N THR A 24 0.67 20.38 3.43
CA THR A 24 -0.16 19.71 2.41
C THR A 24 0.47 18.39 2.00
N LEU A 25 -0.34 17.33 2.00
CA LEU A 25 0.00 16.02 1.49
C LEU A 25 -0.70 15.82 0.15
N LEU A 26 0.09 15.60 -0.90
CA LEU A 26 -0.42 15.23 -2.22
C LEU A 26 -0.58 13.71 -2.28
N ILE A 27 -1.78 13.25 -2.62
CA ILE A 27 -2.11 11.84 -2.79
C ILE A 27 -2.49 11.59 -4.23
N HIS A 28 -1.85 10.59 -4.82
CA HIS A 28 -2.10 10.17 -6.19
C HIS A 28 -2.98 8.92 -6.20
N ILE A 29 -4.07 8.97 -6.97
CA ILE A 29 -4.93 7.82 -7.19
C ILE A 29 -4.43 7.06 -8.41
N VAL A 30 -4.08 5.80 -8.21
CA VAL A 30 -3.51 4.94 -9.25
C VAL A 30 -4.52 4.65 -10.36
N GLU A 31 -5.79 4.49 -10.01
CA GLU A 31 -6.82 4.07 -10.96
C GLU A 31 -7.08 5.08 -12.08
N ASN A 32 -7.05 6.38 -11.77
CA ASN A 32 -7.40 7.45 -12.71
C ASN A 32 -6.32 8.53 -12.87
N GLY A 33 -5.22 8.44 -12.13
CA GLY A 33 -4.13 9.41 -12.15
C GLY A 33 -4.46 10.75 -11.48
N HIS A 34 -5.65 10.89 -10.87
CA HIS A 34 -6.03 12.10 -10.16
C HIS A 34 -5.17 12.31 -8.92
N SER A 35 -5.02 13.57 -8.55
CA SER A 35 -4.21 13.99 -7.42
C SER A 35 -5.03 14.89 -6.50
N PHE A 36 -5.00 14.59 -5.21
CA PHE A 36 -5.73 15.32 -4.18
C PHE A 36 -4.76 15.87 -3.15
N GLU A 37 -4.99 17.11 -2.75
CA GLU A 37 -4.23 17.78 -1.71
C GLU A 37 -5.01 17.72 -0.40
N PHE A 38 -4.39 17.20 0.65
CA PHE A 38 -4.96 17.15 1.99
C PHE A 38 -4.13 18.01 2.92
N GLU A 39 -4.79 18.84 3.72
CA GLU A 39 -4.12 19.55 4.80
C GLU A 39 -3.93 18.61 5.99
N CYS A 40 -2.69 18.31 6.34
CA CYS A 40 -2.36 17.41 7.44
C CYS A 40 -1.00 17.72 8.05
N ASP A 41 -0.85 17.44 9.33
CA ASP A 41 0.42 17.53 10.04
C ASP A 41 1.07 16.15 10.23
N GLY A 42 2.31 16.12 10.72
CA GLY A 42 2.99 14.86 11.02
C GLY A 42 2.32 14.04 12.14
N ALA A 43 1.49 14.66 12.98
CA ALA A 43 0.74 13.98 14.04
C ALA A 43 -0.54 13.31 13.52
N THR A 44 -0.99 13.67 12.31
CA THR A 44 -2.17 13.12 11.67
C THR A 44 -1.97 11.61 11.44
N VAL A 45 -2.99 10.85 11.82
CA VAL A 45 -3.03 9.39 11.64
C VAL A 45 -3.45 9.05 10.22
N VAL A 46 -2.86 8.00 9.63
CA VAL A 46 -3.15 7.56 8.26
C VAL A 46 -4.65 7.28 8.05
N GLU A 47 -5.34 6.73 9.05
CA GLU A 47 -6.79 6.51 9.00
C GLU A 47 -7.60 7.79 8.72
N ALA A 48 -7.18 8.94 9.26
CA ALA A 48 -7.87 10.21 9.02
C ALA A 48 -7.80 10.62 7.54
N ILE A 49 -6.68 10.32 6.89
CA ILE A 49 -6.49 10.52 5.45
C ILE A 49 -7.35 9.52 4.67
N GLN A 50 -7.37 8.24 5.06
CA GLN A 50 -8.19 7.23 4.38
C GLN A 50 -9.69 7.57 4.41
N ARG A 51 -10.20 8.05 5.55
CA ARG A 51 -11.59 8.54 5.66
C ARG A 51 -11.84 9.76 4.77
N SER A 52 -10.86 10.65 4.66
CA SER A 52 -10.98 11.82 3.77
C SER A 52 -11.03 11.41 2.29
N ILE A 53 -10.25 10.39 1.90
CA ILE A 53 -10.30 9.79 0.56
C ILE A 53 -11.64 9.08 0.33
N GLU A 54 -12.17 8.37 1.32
CA GLU A 54 -13.47 7.69 1.24
C GLU A 54 -14.59 8.69 0.94
N CYS A 55 -14.60 9.85 1.59
CA CYS A 55 -15.55 10.92 1.29
C CYS A 55 -15.46 11.47 -0.14
N LEU A 56 -14.26 11.46 -0.75
CA LEU A 56 -14.04 12.02 -2.08
C LEU A 56 -14.22 11.01 -3.21
N CYS A 57 -13.86 9.75 -2.97
CA CYS A 57 -13.76 8.71 -3.99
C CYS A 57 -14.75 7.56 -3.80
N SER A 58 -15.50 7.55 -2.69
CA SER A 58 -16.45 6.49 -2.32
C SER A 58 -15.80 5.10 -2.19
N VAL A 59 -14.49 5.04 -1.93
CA VAL A 59 -13.76 3.79 -1.65
C VAL A 59 -13.65 3.61 -0.13
N PRO A 60 -14.17 2.51 0.45
CA PRO A 60 -14.10 2.29 1.89
C PRO A 60 -12.66 2.28 2.42
N ALA A 61 -12.40 2.85 3.60
CA ALA A 61 -11.05 2.90 4.16
C ALA A 61 -10.36 1.52 4.28
N GLY A 62 -11.12 0.44 4.49
CA GLY A 62 -10.61 -0.93 4.56
C GLY A 62 -10.12 -1.51 3.22
N ASP A 63 -10.62 -0.98 2.11
CA ASP A 63 -10.24 -1.40 0.75
C ASP A 63 -9.14 -0.51 0.14
N GLN A 64 -8.71 0.52 0.87
CA GLN A 64 -7.67 1.46 0.43
C GLN A 64 -6.27 0.97 0.79
N LEU A 65 -5.41 0.82 -0.22
CA LEU A 65 -3.98 0.59 -0.03
C LEU A 65 -3.19 1.88 -0.29
N LEU A 66 -2.64 2.47 0.77
CA LEU A 66 -1.77 3.65 0.65
C LEU A 66 -0.30 3.25 0.67
N LEU A 67 0.42 3.62 -0.38
CA LEU A 67 1.85 3.32 -0.53
C LEU A 67 2.67 4.60 -0.46
N CYS A 68 3.72 4.58 0.35
CA CYS A 68 4.76 5.61 0.34
C CYS A 68 6.11 4.95 0.06
N ARG A 69 6.72 5.29 -1.08
CA ARG A 69 7.94 4.63 -1.57
C ARG A 69 7.70 3.12 -1.70
N ASN A 70 8.29 2.31 -0.84
CA ASN A 70 8.19 0.85 -0.90
C ASN A 70 7.42 0.27 0.29
N VAL A 71 6.71 1.10 1.05
CA VAL A 71 6.07 0.71 2.31
C VAL A 71 4.58 1.03 2.27
N SER A 72 3.77 0.04 2.66
CA SER A 72 2.35 0.26 2.93
C SER A 72 2.19 1.05 4.22
N LEU A 73 1.38 2.10 4.16
CA LEU A 73 1.01 2.87 5.34
C LEU A 73 0.03 2.06 6.18
N ASP A 74 0.27 2.01 7.48
CA ASP A 74 -0.62 1.40 8.47
C ASP A 74 -1.60 2.47 8.96
N SER A 75 -2.89 2.14 8.94
CA SER A 75 -3.98 3.00 9.40
C SER A 75 -3.77 3.51 10.83
N GLN A 76 -3.11 2.74 11.71
CA GLN A 76 -2.89 3.13 13.11
C GLN A 76 -1.69 4.05 13.32
N GLN A 77 -0.83 4.21 12.32
CA GLN A 77 0.41 4.93 12.45
C GLN A 77 0.28 6.39 12.00
N THR A 78 1.10 7.28 12.57
CA THR A 78 1.14 8.70 12.20
C THR A 78 1.94 8.95 10.92
N LEU A 79 1.61 10.01 10.19
CA LEU A 79 2.32 10.42 8.98
C LEU A 79 3.80 10.73 9.24
N ALA A 80 4.15 11.25 10.42
CA ALA A 80 5.53 11.55 10.81
C ALA A 80 6.43 10.30 10.85
N TYR A 81 5.89 9.13 11.19
CA TYR A 81 6.64 7.87 11.17
C TYR A 81 7.19 7.56 9.77
N TYR A 82 6.42 7.92 8.74
CA TYR A 82 6.78 7.75 7.34
C TYR A 82 7.50 8.96 6.75
N LYS A 83 7.83 9.97 7.57
CA LYS A 83 8.45 11.24 7.15
C LYS A 83 7.58 12.04 6.16
N LEU A 84 6.26 11.98 6.35
CA LEU A 84 5.27 12.78 5.65
C LEU A 84 4.78 13.93 6.56
N PRO A 85 4.32 15.08 6.01
CA PRO A 85 4.17 15.41 4.58
C PRO A 85 5.47 15.89 3.91
N ALA A 86 5.66 15.54 2.64
CA ALA A 86 6.70 16.10 1.77
C ALA A 86 6.04 16.90 0.65
N MET A 87 6.47 18.15 0.44
CA MET A 87 5.88 19.05 -0.55
C MET A 87 6.06 18.51 -1.97
N ILE A 88 4.95 18.16 -2.63
CA ILE A 88 4.95 17.92 -4.08
C ILE A 88 3.77 18.70 -4.69
N GLY A 89 4.08 19.39 -5.79
CA GLY A 89 3.29 20.46 -6.37
C GLY A 89 1.94 20.07 -7.00
N ARG A 90 1.16 21.13 -7.21
CA ARG A 90 -0.28 21.18 -7.41
C ARG A 90 -0.74 20.79 -8.82
N SER A 91 -1.84 20.03 -8.93
CA SER A 91 -2.78 20.13 -10.06
C SER A 91 -4.04 19.27 -9.86
N SER A 92 -5.21 19.90 -9.82
CA SER A 92 -6.53 19.22 -9.88
C SER A 92 -7.47 19.96 -10.84
N SER A 93 -8.20 19.24 -11.71
CA SER A 93 -9.36 19.80 -12.43
C SER A 93 -10.25 18.72 -13.08
N SER A 94 -11.58 18.85 -12.92
CA SER A 94 -12.62 17.95 -13.43
C SER A 94 -12.89 18.10 -14.93
N ILE A 95 -13.63 17.14 -15.53
CA ILE A 95 -13.85 17.04 -16.99
C ILE A 95 -15.28 17.41 -17.37
N ASN A 96 -15.42 18.30 -18.35
CA ASN A 96 -16.56 18.31 -19.26
C ASN A 96 -16.01 18.56 -20.67
N VAL A 97 -16.35 17.70 -21.64
CA VAL A 97 -15.85 17.80 -23.02
C VAL A 97 -16.95 18.45 -23.87
N PRO A 98 -16.89 19.76 -24.14
CA PRO A 98 -17.85 20.39 -25.04
C PRO A 98 -17.60 19.95 -26.49
N ASN A 99 -18.64 19.39 -27.11
CA ASN A 99 -18.68 19.15 -28.54
C ASN A 99 -18.84 20.50 -29.26
N PRO A 100 -18.09 20.82 -30.33
CA PRO A 100 -18.23 22.11 -31.00
C PRO A 100 -19.63 22.26 -31.58
N ALA A 101 -20.37 23.26 -31.11
CA ALA A 101 -21.57 23.73 -31.77
C ALA A 101 -21.13 24.47 -33.04
N LEU A 102 -21.24 23.79 -34.19
CA LEU A 102 -20.93 24.39 -35.48
C LEU A 102 -22.06 25.36 -35.86
N PRO A 103 -21.76 26.62 -36.24
CA PRO A 103 -22.78 27.52 -36.76
C PRO A 103 -23.35 26.97 -38.06
N SER A 104 -24.67 26.99 -38.21
CA SER A 104 -25.33 26.58 -39.46
C SER A 104 -24.86 27.48 -40.61
N PRO A 105 -24.65 26.92 -41.81
CA PRO A 105 -24.31 27.72 -42.98
C PRO A 105 -25.39 28.79 -43.22
N PRO A 106 -25.00 30.02 -43.60
CA PRO A 106 -25.96 31.06 -43.90
C PRO A 106 -26.89 30.60 -45.02
N LEU A 107 -28.19 30.50 -44.75
CA LEU A 107 -29.17 30.33 -45.81
C LEU A 107 -29.16 31.58 -46.71
N PRO A 108 -29.43 31.45 -48.02
CA PRO A 108 -29.77 32.57 -48.86
C PRO A 108 -31.09 33.15 -48.35
N ASP A 109 -31.01 34.17 -47.50
CA ASP A 109 -32.18 34.95 -47.11
C ASP A 109 -32.43 36.01 -48.20
N ASP A 110 -33.48 35.83 -49.00
CA ASP A 110 -33.95 36.74 -50.07
C ASP A 110 -34.54 38.05 -49.52
N SER A 111 -34.41 38.31 -48.21
CA SER A 111 -35.15 39.34 -47.47
C SER A 111 -34.35 40.59 -47.10
N HIS A 112 -33.11 40.76 -47.58
CA HIS A 112 -32.33 41.97 -47.27
C HIS A 112 -32.66 43.11 -48.23
N ALA A 113 -33.00 44.28 -47.68
CA ALA A 113 -33.37 45.49 -48.42
C ALA A 113 -32.34 45.96 -49.47
N PHE A 114 -31.08 45.51 -49.36
CA PHE A 114 -29.99 45.80 -50.29
C PHE A 114 -29.78 44.73 -51.38
N ASP A 115 -30.41 43.55 -51.26
CA ASP A 115 -30.32 42.48 -52.26
C ASP A 115 -31.16 42.77 -53.52
N ASN A 116 -32.08 43.74 -53.40
CA ASN A 116 -32.90 44.33 -54.46
C ASN A 116 -32.27 45.59 -55.08
N GLY A 117 -31.05 45.98 -54.66
CA GLY A 117 -30.32 47.11 -55.24
C GLY A 117 -29.79 46.79 -56.64
N LYS A 118 -29.92 47.73 -57.58
CA LYS A 118 -29.44 47.56 -58.97
C LYS A 118 -27.92 47.53 -59.11
N ASP A 119 -27.18 47.90 -58.06
CA ASP A 119 -25.72 47.99 -58.07
C ASP A 119 -25.08 46.64 -57.66
N PRO A 120 -24.43 45.92 -58.60
CA PRO A 120 -23.80 44.64 -58.32
C PRO A 120 -22.67 44.73 -57.28
N ALA A 121 -22.02 45.89 -57.11
CA ALA A 121 -20.94 46.05 -56.14
C ALA A 121 -21.47 46.03 -54.68
N LEU A 122 -22.63 46.65 -54.43
CA LEU A 122 -23.26 46.65 -53.11
C LEU A 122 -23.78 45.26 -52.73
N LYS A 123 -24.33 44.51 -53.70
CA LYS A 123 -24.75 43.11 -53.50
C LYS A 123 -23.55 42.19 -53.19
N ALA A 124 -22.43 42.38 -53.90
CA ALA A 124 -21.21 41.64 -53.65
C ALA A 124 -20.67 41.91 -52.22
N LEU A 125 -20.67 43.17 -51.77
CA LEU A 125 -20.17 43.54 -50.45
C LEU A 125 -20.94 42.87 -49.31
N VAL A 126 -22.28 42.87 -49.37
CA VAL A 126 -23.12 42.19 -48.36
C VAL A 126 -22.89 40.67 -48.37
N SER A 127 -22.68 40.09 -49.56
CA SER A 127 -22.35 38.67 -49.69
C SER A 127 -20.99 38.32 -49.06
N TYR A 128 -19.98 39.17 -49.27
CA TYR A 128 -18.65 38.99 -48.68
C TYR A 128 -18.67 39.16 -47.17
N GLU A 129 -19.41 40.15 -46.65
CA GLU A 129 -19.55 40.34 -45.21
C GLU A 129 -20.21 39.12 -44.55
N ARG A 130 -21.28 38.58 -45.16
CA ARG A 130 -21.97 37.38 -44.64
C ARG A 130 -21.05 36.16 -44.65
N GLN A 131 -20.33 35.93 -45.75
CA GLN A 131 -19.36 34.84 -45.84
C GLN A 131 -18.22 35.01 -44.83
N PHE A 132 -17.68 36.22 -44.70
CA PHE A 132 -16.62 36.51 -43.73
C PHE A 132 -17.06 36.24 -42.29
N ARG A 133 -18.25 36.72 -41.89
CA ARG A 133 -18.80 36.48 -40.54
C ARG A 133 -19.02 34.98 -40.29
N TYR A 134 -19.56 34.25 -41.26
CA TYR A 134 -19.73 32.81 -41.16
C TYR A 134 -18.39 32.08 -40.97
N HIS A 135 -17.40 32.35 -41.84
CA HIS A 135 -16.09 31.73 -41.74
C HIS A 135 -15.36 32.10 -40.46
N PHE A 136 -15.51 33.35 -39.98
CA PHE A 136 -14.97 33.78 -38.70
C PHE A 136 -15.60 33.00 -37.53
N GLN A 137 -16.93 32.88 -37.48
CA GLN A 137 -17.63 32.13 -36.44
C GLN A 137 -17.28 30.64 -36.48
N LEU A 138 -17.19 30.04 -37.67
CA LEU A 138 -16.78 28.66 -37.86
C LEU A 138 -15.34 28.44 -37.36
N ALA A 139 -14.40 29.27 -37.80
CA ALA A 139 -13.00 29.19 -37.39
C ALA A 139 -12.85 29.39 -35.87
N ASN A 140 -13.59 30.33 -35.29
CA ASN A 140 -13.58 30.57 -33.84
C ASN A 140 -14.14 29.37 -33.05
N SER A 141 -15.24 28.75 -33.51
CA SER A 141 -15.80 27.55 -32.87
C SER A 141 -14.82 26.38 -32.92
N VAL A 142 -14.18 26.15 -34.08
CA VAL A 142 -13.16 25.12 -34.25
C VAL A 142 -11.93 25.39 -33.38
N TYR A 143 -11.43 26.63 -33.35
CA TYR A 143 -10.29 27.04 -32.53
C TYR A 143 -10.56 26.81 -31.04
N ASN A 144 -11.71 27.27 -30.53
CA ASN A 144 -12.07 27.09 -29.13
C ASN A 144 -12.19 25.60 -28.76
N SER A 145 -12.78 24.77 -29.63
CA SER A 145 -12.84 23.33 -29.41
C SER A 145 -11.45 22.68 -29.41
N ALA A 146 -10.57 23.08 -30.34
CA ALA A 146 -9.20 22.59 -30.39
C ALA A 146 -8.39 22.96 -29.13
N GLN A 147 -8.55 24.20 -28.64
CA GLN A 147 -7.91 24.69 -27.42
C GLN A 147 -8.33 23.83 -26.21
N VAL A 148 -9.62 23.56 -26.05
CA VAL A 148 -10.15 22.73 -24.96
C VAL A 148 -9.62 21.29 -25.06
N LYS A 149 -9.64 20.70 -26.26
CA LYS A 149 -9.08 19.35 -26.49
C LYS A 149 -7.59 19.29 -26.15
N PHE A 150 -6.83 20.31 -26.52
CA PHE A 150 -5.39 20.37 -26.23
C PHE A 150 -5.11 20.40 -24.72
N GLU A 151 -5.86 21.19 -23.95
CA GLU A 151 -5.72 21.20 -22.49
C GLU A 151 -6.14 19.88 -21.84
N ILE A 152 -7.16 19.21 -22.39
CA ILE A 152 -7.54 17.85 -21.96
C ILE A 152 -6.40 16.86 -22.22
N CYS A 153 -5.79 16.86 -23.41
CA CYS A 153 -4.66 15.99 -23.73
C CYS A 153 -3.48 16.22 -22.78
N LYS A 154 -3.16 17.49 -22.46
CA LYS A 154 -2.12 17.80 -21.47
C LYS A 154 -2.45 17.24 -20.08
N ARG A 155 -3.71 17.30 -19.65
CA ARG A 155 -4.11 16.73 -18.36
C ARG A 155 -4.00 15.20 -18.38
N LEU A 156 -4.57 14.54 -19.39
CA LEU A 156 -4.51 13.08 -19.53
C LEU A 156 -3.07 12.56 -19.55
N LEU A 157 -2.16 13.28 -20.21
CA LEU A 157 -0.74 12.93 -20.20
C LEU A 157 -0.13 12.97 -18.78
N ARG A 158 -0.48 13.97 -17.97
CA ARG A 158 -0.01 14.06 -16.58
C ARG A 158 -0.62 12.96 -15.72
N GLU A 159 -1.90 12.68 -15.89
CA GLU A 159 -2.59 11.58 -15.20
C GLU A 159 -1.93 10.24 -15.53
N GLN A 160 -1.66 9.97 -16.81
CA GLN A 160 -0.95 8.75 -17.24
C GLN A 160 0.45 8.64 -16.62
N GLN A 161 1.21 9.73 -16.54
CA GLN A 161 2.52 9.74 -15.86
C GLN A 161 2.42 9.45 -14.37
N VAL A 162 1.33 9.92 -13.71
CA VAL A 162 1.06 9.58 -12.31
C VAL A 162 0.77 8.09 -12.16
N GLN A 163 -0.05 7.53 -13.05
CA GLN A 163 -0.38 6.09 -13.04
C GLN A 163 0.87 5.23 -13.27
N GLU A 164 1.73 5.57 -14.22
CA GLU A 164 3.00 4.89 -14.48
C GLU A 164 3.87 4.84 -13.21
N ARG A 165 4.11 6.01 -12.59
CA ARG A 165 4.88 6.09 -11.33
C ARG A 165 4.25 5.29 -10.20
N ALA A 166 2.92 5.28 -10.12
CA ALA A 166 2.20 4.54 -9.11
C ALA A 166 2.31 3.03 -9.31
N LEU A 167 2.25 2.55 -10.56
CA LEU A 167 2.48 1.14 -10.89
C LEU A 167 3.90 0.70 -10.56
N ASP A 168 4.91 1.52 -10.87
CA ASP A 168 6.30 1.24 -10.49
C ASP A 168 6.48 1.16 -8.97
N THR A 169 5.81 2.05 -8.24
CA THR A 169 5.80 2.07 -6.77
C THR A 169 5.16 0.79 -6.21
N ALA A 170 3.99 0.40 -6.73
CA ALA A 170 3.31 -0.84 -6.34
C ALA A 170 4.16 -2.08 -6.64
N ARG A 171 4.76 -2.15 -7.82
CA ARG A 171 5.70 -3.22 -8.20
C ARG A 171 6.88 -3.29 -7.23
N SER A 172 7.51 -2.15 -6.92
CA SER A 172 8.65 -2.11 -5.99
C SER A 172 8.26 -2.56 -4.58
N ASN A 173 7.07 -2.19 -4.10
CA ASN A 173 6.53 -2.65 -2.82
C ASN A 173 6.30 -4.17 -2.80
N LEU A 174 5.71 -4.74 -3.85
CA LEU A 174 5.50 -6.18 -3.97
C LEU A 174 6.82 -6.94 -4.01
N ASP A 175 7.78 -6.48 -4.81
CA ASP A 175 9.13 -7.07 -4.88
C ASP A 175 9.84 -7.04 -3.53
N HIS A 176 9.76 -5.92 -2.81
CA HIS A 176 10.35 -5.79 -1.48
C HIS A 176 9.70 -6.75 -0.47
N THR A 177 8.37 -6.82 -0.47
CA THR A 177 7.60 -7.70 0.42
C THR A 177 7.88 -9.17 0.12
N PHE A 178 7.93 -9.54 -1.16
CA PHE A 178 8.28 -10.88 -1.60
C PHE A 178 9.68 -11.28 -1.14
N ARG A 179 10.70 -10.44 -1.37
CA ARG A 179 12.08 -10.72 -0.91
C ARG A 179 12.15 -10.92 0.60
N LYS A 180 11.44 -10.10 1.38
CA LYS A 180 11.38 -10.24 2.84
C LYS A 180 10.73 -11.56 3.26
N MET A 181 9.64 -11.96 2.59
CA MET A 181 8.98 -13.24 2.85
C MET A 181 9.85 -14.43 2.46
N GLN A 182 10.51 -14.37 1.30
CA GLN A 182 11.44 -15.38 0.83
C GLN A 182 12.61 -15.56 1.81
N GLN A 183 13.19 -14.47 2.31
CA GLN A 183 14.26 -14.52 3.30
C GLN A 183 13.80 -15.22 4.58
N ARG A 184 12.62 -14.87 5.11
CA ARG A 184 12.03 -15.53 6.29
C ARG A 184 11.81 -17.03 6.07
N TYR A 185 11.36 -17.42 4.87
CA TYR A 185 11.21 -18.82 4.51
C TYR A 185 12.56 -19.55 4.48
N ILE A 186 13.59 -18.97 3.87
CA ILE A 186 14.95 -19.54 3.84
C ILE A 186 15.49 -19.71 5.26
N ASP A 187 15.35 -18.69 6.11
CA ASP A 187 15.78 -18.74 7.51
C ASP A 187 15.04 -19.82 8.30
N PHE A 188 13.72 -19.94 8.08
CA PHE A 188 12.89 -20.98 8.67
C PHE A 188 13.36 -22.38 8.24
N VAL A 189 13.53 -22.64 6.95
CA VAL A 189 13.94 -23.97 6.42
C VAL A 189 15.33 -24.35 6.93
N ARG A 190 16.25 -23.38 7.06
CA ARG A 190 17.58 -23.59 7.63
C ARG A 190 17.47 -24.03 9.09
N CYS A 191 16.73 -23.28 9.91
CA CYS A 191 16.52 -23.57 11.32
C CYS A 191 15.83 -24.94 11.52
N PHE A 192 14.77 -25.20 10.74
CA PHE A 192 14.07 -26.47 10.73
C PHE A 192 15.02 -27.64 10.45
N SER A 193 15.82 -27.57 9.38
CA SER A 193 16.72 -28.66 9.01
C SER A 193 17.73 -28.98 10.12
N GLN A 194 18.26 -27.95 10.79
CA GLN A 194 19.18 -28.12 11.92
C GLN A 194 18.50 -28.75 13.13
N GLN A 195 17.31 -28.27 13.52
CA GLN A 195 16.56 -28.80 14.66
C GLN A 195 16.05 -30.22 14.38
N TYR A 196 15.58 -30.48 13.17
CA TYR A 196 15.13 -31.79 12.72
C TYR A 196 16.25 -32.82 12.87
N HIS A 197 17.45 -32.53 12.38
CA HIS A 197 18.58 -33.45 12.49
C HIS A 197 18.93 -33.76 13.95
N ARG A 198 18.99 -32.73 14.81
CA ARG A 198 19.25 -32.91 16.25
C ARG A 198 18.19 -33.76 16.94
N HIS A 199 16.92 -33.49 16.70
CA HIS A 199 15.82 -34.25 17.29
C HIS A 199 15.81 -35.70 16.79
N SER A 200 16.03 -35.90 15.49
CA SER A 200 16.12 -37.21 14.87
C SER A 200 17.27 -38.04 15.49
N GLU A 201 18.43 -37.43 15.70
CA GLU A 201 19.57 -38.08 16.35
C GLU A 201 19.27 -38.49 17.80
N ILE A 202 18.67 -37.59 18.61
CA ILE A 202 18.30 -37.90 19.99
C ILE A 202 17.31 -39.07 20.04
N LEU A 203 16.27 -39.04 19.19
CA LEU A 203 15.26 -40.10 19.14
C LEU A 203 15.85 -41.43 18.65
N ALA A 204 16.74 -41.41 17.65
CA ALA A 204 17.39 -42.60 17.14
C ALA A 204 18.34 -43.26 18.16
N ASN A 205 18.92 -42.46 19.07
CA ASN A 205 19.85 -42.93 20.09
C ASN A 205 19.15 -43.29 21.42
N PHE A 206 17.87 -42.96 21.57
CA PHE A 206 17.12 -43.07 22.82
C PHE A 206 17.26 -44.44 23.51
N GLU A 207 16.92 -45.54 22.84
CA GLU A 207 17.01 -46.88 23.44
C GLU A 207 18.45 -47.28 23.80
N ARG A 208 19.42 -46.83 23.00
CA ARG A 208 20.86 -47.07 23.30
C ARG A 208 21.27 -46.34 24.57
N ASP A 209 20.80 -45.12 24.76
CA ASP A 209 21.14 -44.32 25.94
C ASP A 209 20.41 -44.81 27.20
N VAL A 210 19.17 -45.29 27.07
CA VAL A 210 18.46 -46.02 28.13
C VAL A 210 19.27 -47.25 28.58
N GLU A 211 19.78 -48.03 27.64
CA GLU A 211 20.58 -49.22 27.98
C GLU A 211 21.91 -48.85 28.64
N LYS A 212 22.58 -47.79 28.17
CA LYS A 212 23.79 -47.28 28.85
C LYS A 212 23.50 -46.87 30.30
N LEU A 213 22.36 -46.23 30.57
CA LEU A 213 21.97 -45.84 31.93
C LEU A 213 21.74 -47.05 32.84
N ARG A 214 21.30 -48.19 32.30
CA ARG A 214 21.21 -49.45 33.06
C ARG A 214 22.57 -50.03 33.40
N LEU A 215 23.54 -49.90 32.50
CA LEU A 215 24.90 -50.44 32.70
C LEU A 215 25.71 -49.65 33.74
N ILE A 216 25.40 -48.37 33.94
CA ILE A 216 26.13 -47.52 34.89
C ILE A 216 25.61 -47.78 36.31
N LYS A 217 26.41 -48.50 37.11
CA LYS A 217 26.11 -48.78 38.52
C LYS A 217 26.27 -47.53 39.40
N LEU A 218 25.40 -47.40 40.40
CA LEU A 218 25.52 -46.36 41.42
C LEU A 218 26.70 -46.64 42.34
N HIS A 219 27.25 -45.59 42.95
CA HIS A 219 28.26 -45.73 43.99
C HIS A 219 27.72 -46.60 45.15
N PRO A 220 28.51 -47.50 45.76
CA PRO A 220 28.02 -48.43 46.78
C PRO A 220 27.26 -47.77 47.94
N SER A 221 27.69 -46.58 48.36
CA SER A 221 27.04 -45.79 49.42
C SER A 221 25.64 -45.28 49.06
N LEU A 222 25.29 -45.26 47.78
CA LEU A 222 24.01 -44.78 47.24
C LEU A 222 23.10 -45.93 46.79
N GLN A 223 23.58 -47.18 46.84
CA GLN A 223 22.79 -48.33 46.48
C GLN A 223 21.80 -48.68 47.59
N SER A 224 20.60 -49.06 47.20
CA SER A 224 19.57 -49.61 48.09
C SER A 224 18.85 -50.76 47.39
N ASP A 225 17.97 -51.46 48.10
CA ASP A 225 17.23 -52.61 47.54
C ASP A 225 16.45 -52.26 46.26
N GLY A 226 16.07 -50.99 46.09
CA GLY A 226 15.37 -50.47 44.91
C GLY A 226 16.18 -49.57 43.97
N ARG A 227 17.48 -49.33 44.21
CA ARG A 227 18.31 -48.44 43.38
C ARG A 227 19.72 -49.01 43.22
N LYS A 228 20.05 -49.49 42.02
CA LYS A 228 21.32 -50.16 41.69
C LYS A 228 22.06 -49.49 40.54
N CYS A 229 21.35 -48.90 39.58
CA CYS A 229 21.91 -48.22 38.41
C CYS A 229 21.33 -46.80 38.25
N LEU A 230 21.94 -46.00 37.36
CA LEU A 230 21.45 -44.64 37.08
C LEU A 230 20.00 -44.64 36.56
N MET A 231 19.60 -45.66 35.81
CA MET A 231 18.24 -45.75 35.29
C MET A 231 17.18 -45.85 36.40
N ASP A 232 17.52 -46.43 37.56
CA ASP A 232 16.60 -46.56 38.71
C ASP A 232 16.28 -45.20 39.38
N LEU A 233 17.03 -44.14 39.05
CA LEU A 233 16.76 -42.78 39.51
C LEU A 233 15.72 -42.06 38.66
N VAL A 234 15.34 -42.63 37.52
CA VAL A 234 14.45 -42.02 36.54
C VAL A 234 13.22 -42.90 36.35
N LYS A 235 12.05 -42.27 36.21
CA LYS A 235 10.80 -43.00 35.88
C LYS A 235 10.83 -43.42 34.42
N GLU A 236 11.40 -44.59 34.16
CA GLU A 236 11.59 -45.11 32.80
C GLU A 236 10.30 -45.09 31.96
N GLY A 237 9.17 -45.52 32.53
CA GLY A 237 7.89 -45.53 31.84
C GLY A 237 7.42 -44.13 31.40
N ASP A 238 7.72 -43.09 32.18
CA ASP A 238 7.36 -41.71 31.83
C ASP A 238 8.29 -41.17 30.73
N VAL A 239 9.58 -41.50 30.79
CA VAL A 239 10.57 -41.08 29.79
C VAL A 239 10.30 -41.74 28.43
N ARG A 240 9.95 -43.04 28.40
CA ARG A 240 9.54 -43.71 27.16
C ARG A 240 8.29 -43.09 26.55
N LYS A 241 7.25 -42.84 27.36
CA LYS A 241 6.05 -42.15 26.88
C LYS A 241 6.37 -40.77 26.31
N TRP A 242 7.30 -40.04 26.93
CA TRP A 242 7.71 -38.74 26.43
C TRP A 242 8.47 -38.85 25.10
N ALA A 243 9.32 -39.87 24.94
CA ALA A 243 9.98 -40.17 23.67
C ALA A 243 8.96 -40.50 22.55
N ASP A 244 7.93 -41.30 22.84
CA ASP A 244 6.85 -41.60 21.89
C ASP A 244 6.09 -40.32 21.46
N VAL A 245 5.75 -39.45 22.42
CA VAL A 245 5.10 -38.15 22.14
C VAL A 245 6.01 -37.27 21.27
N CYS A 246 7.31 -37.21 21.57
CA CYS A 246 8.29 -36.47 20.79
C CYS A 246 8.41 -37.02 19.36
N LEU A 247 8.40 -38.35 19.19
CA LEU A 247 8.44 -39.00 17.88
C LEU A 247 7.20 -38.65 17.04
N ILE A 248 6.01 -38.75 17.62
CA ILE A 248 4.76 -38.38 16.95
C ILE A 248 4.79 -36.90 16.56
N SER A 249 5.20 -36.01 17.48
CA SER A 249 5.30 -34.58 17.21
C SER A 249 6.30 -34.27 16.09
N HIS A 250 7.46 -34.93 16.09
CA HIS A 250 8.50 -34.80 15.08
C HIS A 250 7.98 -35.16 13.67
N GLN A 251 7.32 -36.31 13.54
CA GLN A 251 6.70 -36.76 12.28
C GLN A 251 5.57 -35.83 11.81
N GLN A 252 4.69 -35.41 12.73
CA GLN A 252 3.60 -34.49 12.40
C GLN A 252 4.11 -33.14 11.90
N PHE A 253 5.18 -32.62 12.52
CA PHE A 253 5.77 -31.36 12.11
C PHE A 253 6.47 -31.48 10.76
N GLU A 254 7.16 -32.60 10.50
CA GLU A 254 7.74 -32.90 9.19
C GLU A 254 6.70 -32.86 8.06
N VAL A 255 5.54 -33.49 8.26
CA VAL A 255 4.45 -33.47 7.27
C VAL A 255 4.00 -32.03 6.98
N LYS A 256 3.85 -31.20 8.02
CA LYS A 256 3.47 -29.79 7.86
C LYS A 256 4.52 -28.99 7.10
N VAL A 257 5.81 -29.21 7.39
CA VAL A 257 6.91 -28.54 6.70
C VAL A 257 7.06 -29.00 5.26
N SER A 258 6.84 -30.29 4.98
CA SER A 258 6.82 -30.81 3.60
C SER A 258 5.71 -30.17 2.77
N LYS A 259 4.51 -30.02 3.34
CA LYS A 259 3.41 -29.27 2.70
C LYS A 259 3.75 -27.78 2.50
N LEU A 260 4.45 -27.16 3.45
CA LEU A 260 4.91 -25.79 3.29
C LEU A 260 5.92 -25.68 2.13
N LYS A 261 6.88 -26.61 2.06
CA LYS A 261 7.89 -26.64 1.00
C LYS A 261 7.26 -26.82 -0.39
N SER A 262 6.25 -27.66 -0.55
CA SER A 262 5.55 -27.80 -1.84
C SER A 262 4.85 -26.52 -2.27
N ASN A 263 4.36 -25.71 -1.34
CA ASN A 263 3.71 -24.43 -1.65
C ASN A 263 4.69 -23.32 -2.03
N PHE A 264 5.94 -23.39 -1.55
CA PHE A 264 6.99 -22.39 -1.80
C PHE A 264 8.04 -22.83 -2.85
N GLY A 265 8.04 -24.10 -3.25
CA GLY A 265 9.06 -24.73 -4.08
C GLY A 265 8.68 -24.94 -5.56
N ASN A 266 7.57 -24.34 -6.01
CA ASN A 266 7.26 -24.16 -7.44
C ASN A 266 7.70 -22.77 -7.90
#